data_AF-A0A521XBL8-F1
#
_entry.id   AF-A0A521XBL8-F1
#
_cell.length_a   1.000
_cell.length_b   1.000
_cell.length_c   1.000
_cell.angle_alpha   90.00
_cell.angle_beta   90.00
_cell.angle_gamma   90.00
#
_symmetry.space_group_name_H-M   'P 1'
#
loop_
_entity.id
_entity.type
_entity.pdbx_description
1 polymer ?
#
loop_
_entity_poly.entity_id
_entity_poly.type
_entity_poly.pdbx_seq_one_letter_code
_entity_poly.pdbx_strand_id
1 'polypeptide(L)' 'MTLGKVIGTLVATQKNEHLRSQKLLIVQPIDLQGNYIGRDII' A
#
# COMPACT_ATOMS: atom_id res chain seq x y z
N MET A 1 -7.11 -11.52 -4.28
CA MET A 1 -6.41 -11.11 -3.05
C MET A 1 -4.93 -11.43 -3.20
N THR A 2 -4.04 -10.60 -2.64
CA THR A 2 -2.58 -10.73 -2.78
C THR A 2 -1.95 -10.61 -1.39
N LEU A 3 -0.91 -11.39 -1.11
CA LEU A 3 -0.13 -11.25 0.11
C LEU A 3 0.84 -10.08 -0.03
N GLY A 4 0.91 -9.22 0.98
CA GLY A 4 1.77 -8.04 0.93
C GLY A 4 2.22 -7.56 2.29
N LYS A 5 3.37 -6.91 2.31
CA LYS A 5 3.97 -6.27 3.49
C LYS A 5 3.74 -4.77 3.41
N VAL A 6 3.24 -4.17 4.48
CA VAL A 6 3.13 -2.71 4.60
C VAL A 6 4.53 -2.13 4.74
N ILE A 7 4.95 -1.30 3.79
CA ILE A 7 6.28 -0.67 3.79
C ILE A 7 6.21 0.84 4.08
N GLY A 8 5.02 1.45 4.00
CA GLY A 8 4.87 2.88 4.25
C GLY A 8 3.42 3.35 4.32
N THR A 9 3.26 4.67 4.47
CA THR A 9 1.97 5.36 4.42
C THR A 9 2.10 6.53 3.46
N LEU A 10 1.12 6.70 2.57
CA LEU A 10 1.08 7.84 1.65
C LEU A 10 0.27 8.98 2.27
N VAL A 11 0.86 10.18 2.28
CA VAL A 11 0.17 11.41 2.68
C VAL A 11 -0.15 12.21 1.43
N ALA A 12 -1.44 12.46 1.20
CA ALA A 12 -1.93 13.29 0.10
C ALA A 12 -2.80 14.41 0.65
N THR A 13 -2.27 15.64 0.69
CA THR A 13 -2.96 16.84 1.20
C THR A 13 -4.10 17.27 0.28
N GLN A 14 -3.92 17.11 -1.03
CA GLN A 14 -4.95 17.31 -2.04
C GLN A 14 -5.33 15.95 -2.64
N LYS A 15 -6.58 15.53 -2.44
CA LYS A 15 -7.12 14.25 -2.90
C LYS A 15 -8.64 14.35 -3.01
N ASN A 16 -9.26 13.36 -3.63
CA ASN A 16 -10.72 13.27 -3.67
C ASN A 16 -11.29 13.26 -2.24
N GLU A 17 -12.35 14.02 -1.99
CA GLU A 17 -12.96 14.15 -0.65
C GLU A 17 -13.46 12.82 -0.08
N HIS A 18 -13.85 11.85 -0.92
CA HIS A 18 -14.20 10.50 -0.48
C HIS A 18 -13.02 9.74 0.18
N LEU A 19 -11.78 10.20 -0.04
CA LEU A 19 -10.55 9.63 0.52
C LEU A 19 -10.01 10.42 1.73
N ARG A 20 -10.71 11.46 2.20
CA ARG A 20 -10.22 12.36 3.26
C ARG A 20 -9.89 11.62 4.55
N SER A 21 -10.78 10.73 5.00
CA SER A 21 -10.63 9.97 6.26
C SER A 21 -9.97 8.60 6.09
N GLN A 22 -9.44 8.30 4.90
CA GLN A 22 -8.82 7.00 4.61
C GLN A 22 -7.30 7.06 4.78
N LYS A 23 -6.74 6.04 5.42
CA LYS A 23 -5.29 5.84 5.51
C LYS A 23 -4.81 5.07 4.28
N LEU A 24 -3.97 5.71 3.48
CA LEU A 24 -3.39 5.12 2.27
C LEU A 24 -2.08 4.44 2.64
N LEU A 25 -1.94 3.15 2.32
CA LEU A 25 -0.77 2.34 2.68
C LEU A 25 0.00 1.98 1.42
N ILE A 26 1.32 2.05 1.50
CA ILE A 26 2.19 1.50 0.46
C ILE A 26 2.48 0.06 0.83
N VAL A 27 2.07 -0.88 -0.03
CA VAL A 27 2.15 -2.32 0.20
C VAL A 27 3.02 -2.95 -0.87
N GLN A 28 4.09 -3.62 -0.46
CA GLN A 28 4.93 -4.43 -1.32
C GLN A 28 4.38 -5.86 -1.36
N PRO A 29 4.02 -6.41 -2.54
CA PRO A 29 3.61 -7.80 -2.63
C PRO A 29 4.76 -8.75 -2.23
N ILE A 30 4.41 -9.85 -1.56
CA ILE A 30 5.38 -10.84 -1.09
C ILE A 30 4.94 -12.27 -1.44
N ASP A 31 5.90 -13.17 -1.56
CA ASP A 31 5.65 -14.61 -1.66
C ASP A 31 5.36 -15.23 -0.26
N LEU A 32 5.11 -16.55 -0.23
CA LEU A 32 4.83 -17.28 1.02
C LEU A 32 6.04 -17.36 1.96
N GLN A 33 7.24 -17.04 1.46
CA GLN A 33 8.49 -17.01 2.23
C GLN A 33 8.82 -15.58 2.70
N GLY A 34 8.01 -14.59 2.32
CA GLY A 34 8.18 -13.18 2.68
C GLY A 34 9.15 -12.41 1.79
N ASN A 35 9.62 -12.99 0.69
CA ASN A 35 10.45 -12.27 -0.28
C ASN A 35 9.58 -11.32 -1.11
N TYR A 36 10.15 -10.19 -1.49
CA TYR A 36 9.45 -9.18 -2.28
C TYR A 36 9.27 -9.65 -3.72
N ILE A 37 8.04 -9.51 -4.22
CA ILE A 37 7.68 -9.82 -5.61
C ILE A 37 6.97 -8.62 -6.25
N GLY A 38 7.27 -8.34 -7.52
CA GLY A 38 6.62 -7.27 -8.26
C GLY A 38 6.93 -5.85 -7.74
N ARG A 39 6.08 -4.89 -8.11
CA ARG A 39 6.16 -3.48 -7.69
C ARG A 39 5.22 -3.21 -6.52
N ASP A 40 5.54 -2.17 -5.78
CA ASP A 40 4.72 -1.62 -4.71
C ASP A 40 3.35 -1.13 -5.24
N ILE A 41 2.34 -1.28 -4.39
CA ILE A 41 0.94 -0.96 -4.68
C ILE A 41 0.44 0.02 -3.59
N ILE A 42 -0.42 0.96 -3.98
CA ILE A 42 -1.02 2.00 -3.12
C ILE A 42 -2.51 1.75 -2.93
#